data_AF-A0A936TFA9-F1
#
_entry.id   AF-A0A936TFA9-F1
#
_cell.length_a   1.000
_cell.length_b   1.000
_cell.length_c   1.000
_cell.angle_alpha   90.00
_cell.angle_beta   90.00
_cell.angle_gamma   90.00
#
_symmetry.space_group_name_H-M   'P 1'
#
loop_
_entity.id
_entity.type
_entity.pdbx_description
1 polymer ?
#
loop_
_entity_poly.entity_id
_entity_poly.type
_entity_poly.pdbx_seq_one_letter_code
_entity_poly.pdbx_strand_id
1 'polypeptide(L)'
;MAKRGAQRIEATLKQAMAQRDEVTILLERLTVRAPRRGTILQVNLRAGEYAQLGSAEPLMLLGETEQLQIRADIDEVNAPLVVPQAPAVASIKSLAKRENPTGVRPH
;
A
#
# COMPACT_ATOMS: atom_id res chain seq x y z
N MET A 1 -50.14 23.30 -10.60
CA MET A 1 -48.93 24.12 -10.88
C MET A 1 -47.85 23.98 -9.80
N ALA A 2 -48.18 23.93 -8.49
CA ALA A 2 -47.20 23.88 -7.39
C ALA A 2 -46.20 22.70 -7.39
N LYS A 3 -46.63 21.47 -7.76
CA LYS A 3 -45.74 20.28 -7.78
C LYS A 3 -44.54 20.38 -8.73
N ARG A 4 -44.69 21.06 -9.88
CA ARG A 4 -43.61 21.20 -10.88
C ARG A 4 -42.51 22.17 -10.41
N GLY A 5 -42.87 23.19 -9.63
CA GLY A 5 -41.91 24.13 -9.05
C GLY A 5 -41.07 23.47 -7.95
N ALA A 6 -41.72 22.73 -7.04
CA ALA A 6 -41.04 21.96 -6.01
C ALA A 6 -40.06 20.93 -6.61
N GLN A 7 -40.48 20.22 -7.66
CA GLN A 7 -39.64 19.24 -8.35
C GLN A 7 -38.41 19.86 -9.02
N ARG A 8 -38.53 21.07 -9.57
CA ARG A 8 -37.38 21.81 -10.14
C ARG A 8 -36.38 22.23 -9.05
N ILE A 9 -36.87 22.79 -7.95
CA ILE A 9 -36.02 23.20 -6.81
C ILE A 9 -35.30 21.98 -6.23
N GLU A 10 -36.00 20.84 -6.09
CA GLU A 10 -35.40 19.60 -5.61
C GLU A 10 -34.32 19.08 -6.57
N ALA A 11 -34.56 19.15 -7.88
CA ALA A 11 -33.55 18.79 -8.89
C ALA A 11 -32.32 19.72 -8.84
N THR A 12 -32.52 21.03 -8.72
CA THR A 12 -31.43 22.01 -8.57
C THR A 12 -30.64 21.77 -7.28
N LEU A 13 -31.33 21.45 -6.17
CA LEU A 13 -30.69 21.12 -4.90
C LEU A 13 -29.83 19.85 -5.03
N LYS A 14 -30.38 18.79 -5.63
CA LYS A 14 -29.64 17.54 -5.89
C LYS A 14 -28.40 17.78 -6.76
N GLN A 15 -28.53 18.60 -7.80
CA GLN A 15 -27.39 18.96 -8.66
C GLN A 15 -26.31 19.71 -7.87
N ALA A 16 -26.69 20.71 -7.08
CA ALA A 16 -25.75 21.49 -6.27
C ALA A 16 -25.05 20.61 -5.22
N MET A 17 -25.77 19.67 -4.60
CA MET A 17 -25.19 18.69 -3.68
C MET A 17 -24.18 17.78 -4.38
N ALA A 18 -24.52 17.25 -5.56
CA ALA A 18 -23.60 16.41 -6.33
C ALA A 18 -22.31 17.16 -6.72
N GLN A 19 -22.42 18.44 -7.11
CA GLN A 19 -21.26 19.29 -7.41
C GLN A 19 -20.39 19.54 -6.18
N ARG A 20 -20.99 19.79 -5.01
CA ARG A 20 -20.26 19.91 -3.75
C ARG A 20 -19.50 18.63 -3.43
N ASP A 21 -20.15 17.48 -3.58
CA ASP A 21 -19.57 16.18 -3.26
C ASP A 21 -18.41 15.85 -4.21
N GLU A 22 -18.55 16.16 -5.50
CA GLU A 22 -17.49 16.05 -6.50
C GLU A 22 -16.25 16.88 -6.11
N VAL A 23 -16.44 18.15 -5.76
CA VAL A 23 -15.33 19.03 -5.33
C VAL A 23 -14.69 18.52 -4.04
N THR A 24 -15.49 17.97 -3.12
CA THR A 24 -14.99 17.40 -1.86
C THR A 24 -14.07 16.21 -2.14
N ILE A 25 -14.47 15.31 -3.03
CA ILE A 25 -13.65 14.17 -3.46
C ILE A 25 -12.35 14.64 -4.11
N LEU A 26 -12.40 15.67 -4.96
CA LEU A 26 -11.20 16.22 -5.61
C LEU A 26 -10.23 16.81 -4.59
N LEU A 27 -10.74 17.49 -3.56
CA LEU A 27 -9.92 18.04 -2.48
C LEU A 27 -9.25 16.93 -1.66
N GLU A 28 -9.99 15.87 -1.32
CA GLU A 28 -9.45 14.72 -0.59
C GLU A 28 -8.32 14.02 -1.35
N ARG A 29 -8.43 13.94 -2.69
CA ARG A 29 -7.40 13.36 -3.56
C ARG A 29 -6.08 14.14 -3.56
N LEU A 30 -6.07 15.40 -3.12
CA LEU A 30 -4.83 16.18 -2.96
C LEU A 30 -4.00 15.72 -1.76
N THR A 31 -4.57 14.91 -0.86
CA THR A 31 -3.87 14.36 0.31
C THR A 31 -3.61 12.87 0.12
N VAL A 32 -2.36 12.49 -0.11
CA VAL A 32 -1.95 11.08 -0.16
C VAL A 32 -1.89 10.52 1.26
N ARG A 33 -2.67 9.46 1.52
CA ARG A 33 -2.69 8.74 2.81
C ARG A 33 -2.05 7.37 2.66
N ALA A 34 -1.45 6.87 3.74
CA ALA A 34 -0.92 5.51 3.76
C ALA A 34 -2.06 4.48 3.63
N PRO A 35 -1.96 3.47 2.73
CA PRO A 35 -3.02 2.48 2.52
C PRO A 35 -3.08 1.42 3.63
N ARG A 36 -2.02 1.31 4.43
CA ARG A 36 -1.89 0.36 5.55
C ARG A 36 -0.89 0.90 6.58
N ARG A 37 -0.88 0.29 7.76
CA ARG A 37 0.18 0.51 8.75
C ARG A 37 1.53 0.07 8.16
N GLY A 38 2.56 0.82 8.46
CA GLY A 38 3.93 0.55 8.03
C GLY A 38 4.86 1.69 8.37
N THR A 39 6.13 1.50 8.01
CA THR A 39 7.22 2.44 8.20
C THR A 39 7.63 2.99 6.84
N ILE A 40 7.84 4.31 6.75
CA ILE A 40 8.40 4.93 5.55
C ILE A 40 9.87 4.49 5.45
N LEU A 41 10.19 3.72 4.42
CA LEU A 41 11.53 3.21 4.17
C LEU A 41 12.39 4.21 3.39
N GLN A 42 11.77 4.98 2.49
CA GLN A 42 12.46 5.93 1.62
C GLN A 42 11.51 7.05 1.18
N VAL A 43 12.03 8.27 1.08
CA VAL A 43 11.34 9.44 0.52
C VAL A 43 12.21 9.99 -0.61
N ASN A 44 11.72 9.91 -1.84
CA ASN A 44 12.40 10.38 -3.05
C ASN A 44 11.85 11.73 -3.54
N LEU A 45 11.20 12.47 -2.65
CA LEU A 45 10.61 13.77 -2.92
C LEU A 45 11.28 14.83 -2.07
N ARG A 46 11.48 16.01 -2.65
CA ARG A 46 11.84 17.23 -1.93
C ARG A 46 10.63 18.15 -1.79
N ALA A 47 10.60 18.93 -0.73
CA ALA A 47 9.56 19.94 -0.55
C ALA A 47 9.60 20.95 -1.71
N GLY A 48 8.45 21.23 -2.32
CA GLY A 48 8.33 22.12 -3.49
C GLY A 48 8.68 21.47 -4.84
N GLU A 49 9.08 20.20 -4.84
CA GLU A 49 9.33 19.45 -6.07
C GLU A 49 8.02 19.02 -6.74
N TYR A 50 8.02 19.03 -8.08
CA TYR A 50 6.90 18.51 -8.86
C TYR A 50 6.96 16.98 -8.91
N ALA A 51 5.94 16.33 -8.34
CA ALA A 51 5.79 14.88 -8.38
C ALA A 51 5.39 14.38 -9.78
N GLN A 52 6.35 13.85 -10.54
CA GLN A 52 6.10 13.28 -11.86
C GLN A 52 5.22 12.02 -11.76
N LEU A 53 4.05 12.04 -12.40
CA LEU A 53 3.19 10.87 -12.53
C LEU A 53 3.83 9.83 -13.47
N GLY A 54 3.83 8.56 -13.05
CA GLY A 54 4.35 7.45 -13.87
C GLY A 54 5.88 7.34 -13.93
N SER A 55 6.61 8.01 -13.04
CA SER A 55 8.05 7.77 -12.87
C SER A 55 8.33 6.29 -12.58
N ALA A 56 9.44 5.77 -13.12
CA ALA A 56 9.91 4.42 -12.81
C ALA A 56 10.34 4.28 -11.34
N GLU A 57 10.80 5.37 -10.73
CA GLU A 57 11.15 5.39 -9.31
C GLU A 57 9.94 5.81 -8.45
N PRO A 58 9.63 5.05 -7.38
CA PRO A 58 8.56 5.40 -6.47
C PRO A 58 8.92 6.68 -5.70
N LEU A 59 7.94 7.59 -5.58
CA LEU A 59 8.11 8.85 -4.83
C LEU A 59 8.35 8.63 -3.33
N MET A 60 7.76 7.56 -2.79
CA MET A 60 7.92 7.14 -1.40
C MET A 60 7.77 5.62 -1.33
N LEU A 61 8.55 4.99 -0.46
CA LEU A 61 8.48 3.57 -0.19
C LEU A 61 7.96 3.33 1.22
N LEU A 62 6.89 2.55 1.35
CA LEU A 62 6.28 2.15 2.62
C LEU A 62 6.43 0.64 2.79
N GLY A 63 6.94 0.20 3.94
CA GLY A 63 7.19 -1.21 4.24
C GLY A 63 6.71 -1.62 5.63
N GLU A 64 6.48 -2.92 5.82
CA GLU A 64 6.30 -3.50 7.16
C GLU A 64 7.67 -3.89 7.70
N THR A 65 7.98 -3.56 8.95
CA THR A 65 9.30 -3.84 9.56
C THR A 65 9.23 -4.76 10.76
N GLU A 66 8.03 -5.06 11.29
CA GLU A 66 7.86 -6.00 12.40
C GLU A 66 7.96 -7.47 11.96
N GLN A 67 7.52 -7.77 10.74
CA GLN A 67 7.55 -9.12 10.17
C GLN A 67 8.38 -9.10 8.89
N LEU A 68 9.48 -9.85 8.88
CA LEU A 68 10.39 -9.93 7.76
C LEU A 68 10.14 -11.23 6.98
N GLN A 69 10.05 -11.12 5.66
CA GLN A 69 10.01 -12.27 4.76
C GLN A 69 11.44 -12.57 4.30
N ILE A 70 11.87 -13.82 4.49
CA ILE A 70 13.18 -14.27 4.03
C ILE A 70 12.99 -14.98 2.69
N ARG A 71 13.72 -14.54 1.68
CA ARG A 71 13.85 -15.25 0.40
C ARG A 71 15.13 -16.09 0.45
N ALA A 72 14.99 -17.39 0.26
CA ALA A 72 16.10 -18.31 0.06
C ALA A 72 16.07 -18.78 -1.40
N ASP A 73 17.20 -18.68 -2.08
CA ASP A 73 17.35 -19.26 -3.41
C ASP A 73 17.87 -20.70 -3.25
N ILE A 74 17.17 -21.65 -3.87
CA ILE A 74 17.47 -23.08 -3.84
C ILE A 74 17.89 -23.48 -5.25
N ASP A 75 18.97 -24.24 -5.37
CA ASP A 75 19.42 -24.74 -6.67
C ASP A 75 18.51 -25.86 -7.20
N GLU A 76 18.60 -26.15 -8.50
CA GLU A 76 17.76 -27.16 -9.16
C GLU A 76 17.96 -28.57 -8.60
N VAL A 77 19.17 -28.86 -8.11
CA VAL A 77 19.55 -30.17 -7.57
C VAL A 77 18.85 -30.42 -6.23
N ASN A 78 18.73 -29.38 -5.38
CA ASN A 78 18.08 -29.46 -4.08
C ASN A 78 16.59 -29.10 -4.12
N ALA A 79 16.09 -28.50 -5.20
CA ALA A 79 14.68 -28.12 -5.34
C ALA A 79 13.69 -29.28 -5.06
N PRO A 80 13.93 -30.54 -5.50
CA PRO A 80 13.03 -31.66 -5.19
C PRO A 80 12.94 -32.00 -3.69
N LEU A 81 13.90 -31.55 -2.87
CA LEU A 81 13.94 -31.81 -1.43
C LEU A 81 13.11 -30.80 -0.61
N VAL A 82 12.65 -29.72 -1.25
CA VAL A 82 11.94 -28.64 -0.57
C VAL A 82 10.44 -28.86 -0.66
N VAL A 83 9.82 -29.09 0.50
CA VAL A 83 8.38 -29.28 0.61
C VAL A 83 7.73 -27.99 1.12
N PRO A 84 6.61 -27.53 0.52
CA PRO A 84 5.86 -26.40 1.05
C PRO A 84 5.54 -26.58 2.54
N GLN A 85 5.65 -25.50 3.31
CA GLN A 85 5.37 -25.48 4.76
C GLN A 85 6.34 -26.30 5.64
N ALA A 86 7.40 -26.87 5.07
CA ALA A 86 8.45 -27.48 5.87
C ALA A 86 9.08 -26.44 6.81
N PRO A 87 9.40 -26.82 8.07
CA PRO A 87 10.09 -25.92 8.99
C PRO A 87 11.47 -25.58 8.45
N ALA A 88 11.85 -24.31 8.56
CA ALA A 88 13.15 -23.82 8.16
C ALA A 88 13.75 -22.91 9.25
N VAL A 89 15.08 -22.87 9.29
CA VAL A 89 15.85 -22.03 10.21
C VAL A 89 16.85 -21.24 9.37
N ALA A 90 16.84 -19.92 9.54
CA ALA A 90 17.82 -19.03 8.93
C ALA A 90 18.64 -18.35 10.03
N SER A 91 19.94 -18.19 9.78
CA SER A 91 20.84 -17.45 10.66
C SER A 91 21.56 -16.35 9.88
N ILE A 92 21.72 -15.20 10.52
CA ILE A 92 22.45 -14.06 9.94
C ILE A 92 23.90 -14.18 10.38
N LYS A 93 24.82 -14.33 9.43
CA LYS A 93 26.25 -14.58 9.68
C LYS A 93 26.92 -13.54 10.59
N SER A 94 26.48 -12.28 10.54
CA SER A 94 27.01 -11.18 11.37
C SER A 94 26.42 -11.10 12.78
N LEU A 95 25.31 -11.81 13.05
CA LEU A 95 24.68 -11.91 14.36
C LEU A 95 24.92 -13.32 14.89
N ALA A 96 26.16 -13.57 15.32
CA ALA A 96 26.54 -14.83 15.93
C ALA A 96 25.54 -15.16 17.06
N LYS A 97 24.74 -16.21 16.84
CA LYS A 97 23.83 -16.84 17.83
C LYS A 97 22.40 -16.27 17.98
N ARG A 98 21.75 -15.82 16.89
CA ARG A 98 20.27 -15.74 16.83
C ARG A 98 19.72 -16.59 15.69
N GLU A 99 19.10 -17.71 16.04
CA GLU A 99 18.28 -18.52 15.14
C GLU A 99 16.89 -17.90 15.08
N ASN A 100 16.47 -17.41 13.92
CA ASN A 100 15.12 -16.88 13.74
C ASN A 100 14.28 -17.97 13.07
N PRO A 101 13.28 -18.56 13.74
CA PRO A 101 12.40 -19.55 13.13
C PRO A 101 11.59 -18.88 12.01
N THR A 102 11.74 -19.37 10.79
CA THR A 102 10.95 -18.89 9.65
C THR A 102 9.64 -19.66 9.62
N GLY A 103 8.64 -19.20 10.37
CA GLY A 103 7.30 -19.75 10.32
C GLY A 103 6.73 -19.59 8.90
N VAL A 104 6.52 -20.69 8.19
CA VAL A 104 5.86 -20.69 6.89
C VAL A 104 4.35 -20.65 7.13
N ARG A 105 3.70 -19.56 6.73
CA ARG A 105 2.23 -19.48 6.71
C ARG A 105 1.71 -19.91 5.33
N PRO A 106 0.73 -20.82 5.25
CA PRO A 106 -0.02 -21.02 4.03
C PRO A 106 -0.93 -19.81 3.75
N HIS A 107 -1.08 -19.49 2.46
CA HIS A 107 -2.03 -18.50 1.94
C HIS A 107 -3.47 -18.94 2.16
#